data_AF-A0AAN8M8P0-F1
#
_entry.id   AF-A0AAN8M8P0-F1
#
_cell.length_a   1.000
_cell.length_b   1.000
_cell.length_c   1.000
_cell.angle_alpha   90.00
_cell.angle_beta   90.00
_cell.angle_gamma   90.00
#
_symmetry.space_group_name_H-M   'P 1'
#
loop_
_entity.id
_entity.type
_entity.pdbx_description
1 polymer ?
#
loop_
_entity_poly.entity_id
_entity_poly.type
_entity_poly.pdbx_seq_one_letter_code
_entity_poly.pdbx_strand_id
1 'polypeptide(L)'
;MSSSLGALNGISPFEGLSSDREALHRRHQLAKRETQPQDQTLQLDPRAFHRTFRLRLRRDTMGFTEPFKVFSENRSSTVDLFHLYSEELEDERCSSCHSTVIQGQFEGSVLTTSGTYQVEAIHRYTSQPSQHHSIIYHEDDMDKRIVEHLMSVLLK
;
A
#
# COMPACT_ATOMS: atom_id res chain seq x y z
N MET A 1 -21.70 13.33 14.43
CA MET A 1 -20.23 13.40 14.46
C MET A 1 -19.74 12.13 15.14
N SER A 2 -19.62 11.04 14.38
CA SER A 2 -19.21 9.73 14.91
C SER A 2 -17.68 9.70 14.96
N SER A 3 -17.12 9.41 16.13
CA SER A 3 -15.68 9.40 16.40
C SER A 3 -14.99 8.30 15.58
N SER A 4 -14.08 8.72 14.69
CA SER A 4 -13.26 7.84 13.86
C SER A 4 -12.35 6.88 14.66
N LEU A 5 -12.12 7.15 15.96
CA LEU A 5 -11.38 6.25 16.86
C LEU A 5 -11.92 4.81 16.94
N GLY A 6 -13.20 4.57 16.62
CA GLY A 6 -13.80 3.23 16.69
C GLY A 6 -13.24 2.24 15.67
N ALA A 7 -12.67 2.71 14.56
CA ALA A 7 -12.17 1.84 13.49
C ALA A 7 -10.81 1.18 13.81
N LEU A 8 -9.96 1.84 14.63
CA LEU A 8 -8.72 1.21 15.12
C LEU A 8 -8.97 0.15 16.19
N ASN A 9 -10.12 0.15 16.87
CA ASN A 9 -10.40 -0.81 17.94
C ASN A 9 -10.45 -2.27 17.47
N GLY A 10 -10.61 -2.51 16.17
CA GLY A 10 -10.56 -3.86 15.59
C GLY A 10 -9.27 -4.15 14.82
N ILE A 11 -8.20 -3.39 15.01
CA ILE A 11 -6.87 -3.71 14.47
C ILE A 11 -5.91 -3.55 15.63
N SER A 12 -5.39 -4.66 16.18
CA SER A 12 -4.47 -4.59 17.32
C SER A 12 -3.68 -5.89 17.49
N PRO A 13 -2.35 -5.85 17.59
CA PRO A 13 -1.50 -4.64 17.55
C PRO A 13 -1.32 -4.04 16.14
N PHE A 14 -1.07 -2.73 16.07
CA PHE A 14 -0.55 -2.04 14.88
C PHE A 14 0.59 -1.11 15.27
N GLU A 15 1.46 -0.79 14.32
CA GLU A 15 2.53 0.21 14.49
C GLU A 15 2.38 1.34 13.47
N GLY A 16 2.78 2.55 13.86
CA GLY A 16 2.76 3.72 12.99
C GLY A 16 4.01 3.80 12.09
N LEU A 17 3.83 4.18 10.83
CA LEU A 17 4.92 4.38 9.88
C LEU A 17 5.08 5.86 9.50
N SER A 18 6.34 6.32 9.54
CA SER A 18 6.77 7.64 9.09
C SER A 18 7.93 7.49 8.11
N SER A 19 7.69 7.84 6.85
CA SER A 19 8.68 7.87 5.78
C SER A 19 8.65 9.24 5.10
N ASP A 20 9.77 9.63 4.48
CA ASP A 20 9.85 10.88 3.72
C ASP A 20 9.00 10.76 2.44
N ARG A 21 7.77 11.25 2.55
CA ARG A 21 6.79 11.23 1.46
C ARG A 21 7.26 12.03 0.26
N GLU A 22 7.97 13.14 0.46
CA GLU A 22 8.47 13.92 -0.67
C GLU A 22 9.58 13.19 -1.41
N ALA A 23 10.51 12.57 -0.68
CA ALA A 23 11.55 11.76 -1.29
C ALA A 23 10.96 10.53 -2.00
N LEU A 24 9.96 9.87 -1.42
CA LEU A 24 9.28 8.77 -2.11
C LEU A 24 8.53 9.26 -3.35
N HIS A 25 7.85 10.41 -3.27
CA HIS A 25 7.17 11.01 -4.40
C HIS A 25 8.13 11.37 -5.53
N ARG A 26 9.26 12.01 -5.23
CA ARG A 26 10.30 12.33 -6.23
C ARG A 26 10.82 11.07 -6.92
N ARG A 27 11.18 10.04 -6.16
CA ARG A 27 11.65 8.77 -6.72
C ARG A 27 10.57 8.09 -7.58
N HIS A 28 9.32 8.10 -7.14
CA HIS A 28 8.19 7.61 -7.93
C HIS A 28 8.02 8.39 -9.25
N GLN A 29 8.09 9.72 -9.23
CA GLN A 29 8.02 10.53 -10.46
C GLN A 29 9.18 10.24 -11.42
N LEU A 30 10.38 9.98 -10.91
CA LEU A 30 11.52 9.57 -11.72
C LEU A 30 11.26 8.20 -12.36
N ALA A 31 10.81 7.21 -11.58
CA ALA A 31 10.47 5.89 -12.08
C ALA A 31 9.35 5.92 -13.14
N LYS A 32 8.41 6.88 -13.06
CA LYS A 32 7.36 7.07 -14.09
C LYS A 32 7.88 7.57 -15.43
N ARG A 33 8.99 8.32 -15.43
CA ARG A 33 9.57 8.93 -16.64
C ARG A 33 10.50 7.99 -17.39
N GLU A 34 10.88 6.87 -16.77
CA GLU A 34 11.85 5.96 -17.32
C GLU A 34 11.26 5.12 -18.47
N THR A 35 12.09 4.89 -19.49
CA THR A 35 11.69 4.16 -20.70
C THR A 35 11.69 2.65 -20.52
N GLN A 36 12.43 2.14 -19.53
CA GLN A 36 12.49 0.72 -19.16
C GLN A 36 12.05 0.55 -17.70
N PRO A 37 10.75 0.34 -17.43
CA PRO A 37 10.19 0.30 -16.08
C PRO A 37 10.73 -0.83 -15.19
N GLN A 38 11.26 -1.90 -15.78
CA GLN A 38 11.74 -3.08 -15.05
C GLN A 38 13.15 -2.91 -14.48
N ASP A 39 13.90 -1.92 -14.98
CA ASP A 39 15.29 -1.68 -14.58
C ASP A 39 15.41 -0.77 -13.35
N GLN A 40 14.30 -0.15 -12.92
CA GLN A 40 14.26 0.65 -11.70
C GLN A 40 13.38 0.03 -10.61
N THR A 41 13.99 -0.12 -9.44
CA THR A 41 13.32 -0.50 -8.19
C THR A 41 13.18 0.73 -7.28
N LEU A 42 11.99 1.02 -6.78
CA LEU A 42 11.82 1.92 -5.63
C LEU A 42 12.15 1.18 -4.34
N GLN A 43 13.18 1.62 -3.63
CA GLN A 43 13.54 1.05 -2.33
C GLN A 43 12.73 1.69 -1.19
N LEU A 44 12.14 0.87 -0.35
CA LEU A 44 11.39 1.26 0.85
C LEU A 44 11.72 0.28 1.98
N ASP A 45 12.15 0.82 3.12
CA ASP A 45 12.57 0.00 4.27
C ASP A 45 11.76 0.33 5.53
N PRO A 46 10.41 0.22 5.53
CA PRO A 46 9.61 0.49 6.71
C PRO A 46 10.01 -0.44 7.85
N ARG A 47 9.96 0.09 9.08
CA ARG A 47 10.32 -0.63 10.29
C ARG A 47 9.10 -0.77 11.18
N ALA A 48 8.75 -2.00 11.51
CA ALA A 48 7.68 -2.32 12.45
C ALA A 48 7.86 -3.74 13.00
N PHE A 49 7.28 -4.04 14.16
CA PHE A 49 7.31 -5.37 14.79
C PHE A 49 8.72 -5.91 14.96
N HIS A 50 9.65 -5.03 15.36
CA HIS A 50 11.09 -5.31 15.47
C HIS A 50 11.75 -5.83 14.17
N ARG A 51 11.11 -5.61 13.02
CA ARG A 51 11.56 -5.99 11.69
C ARG A 51 11.73 -4.77 10.80
N THR A 52 12.69 -4.85 9.86
CA THR A 52 12.77 -3.94 8.71
C THR A 52 12.31 -4.71 7.47
N PHE A 53 11.29 -4.23 6.79
CA PHE A 53 10.77 -4.84 5.57
C PHE A 53 11.49 -4.22 4.37
N ARG A 54 12.47 -4.91 3.78
CA ARG A 54 13.28 -4.35 2.68
C ARG A 54 12.61 -4.53 1.33
N LEU A 55 11.73 -3.59 1.00
CA LEU A 55 10.91 -3.61 -0.22
C LEU A 55 11.69 -3.02 -1.40
N ARG A 56 11.71 -3.74 -2.53
CA ARG A 56 12.41 -3.36 -3.76
C ARG A 56 11.48 -3.12 -4.94
N LEU A 57 10.41 -2.36 -4.72
CA LEU A 57 9.26 -2.19 -5.61
C LEU A 57 9.63 -1.96 -7.09
N ARG A 58 9.44 -2.94 -7.99
CA ARG A 58 9.38 -2.69 -9.44
C ARG A 58 7.96 -2.43 -9.84
N ARG A 59 7.85 -1.60 -10.87
CA ARG A 59 6.57 -1.21 -11.39
C ARG A 59 5.92 -2.40 -12.10
N ASP A 60 4.72 -2.75 -11.69
CA ASP A 60 3.96 -3.81 -12.34
C ASP A 60 3.38 -3.28 -13.65
N THR A 61 3.97 -3.71 -14.76
CA THR A 61 3.47 -3.41 -16.12
C THR A 61 2.95 -4.66 -16.83
N MET A 62 2.97 -5.83 -16.16
CA MET A 62 2.70 -7.13 -16.78
C MET A 62 1.32 -7.67 -16.40
N GLY A 63 0.73 -7.23 -15.28
CA GLY A 63 -0.60 -7.67 -14.82
C GLY A 63 -1.80 -7.16 -15.66
N PHE A 64 -1.58 -6.20 -16.56
CA PHE A 64 -2.64 -5.61 -17.39
C PHE A 64 -2.16 -5.44 -18.83
N THR A 65 -2.76 -6.19 -19.76
CA THR A 65 -2.28 -6.29 -21.14
C THR A 65 -2.57 -5.06 -22.01
N GLU A 66 -3.36 -4.10 -21.53
CA GLU A 66 -3.82 -2.96 -22.32
C GLU A 66 -4.03 -1.73 -21.42
N PRO A 67 -4.00 -0.50 -21.94
CA PRO A 67 -4.44 0.66 -21.17
C PRO A 67 -5.91 0.45 -20.77
N PHE A 68 -6.14 0.04 -19.53
CA PHE A 68 -7.47 -0.16 -18.98
C PHE A 68 -8.21 1.19 -19.01
N LYS A 69 -9.26 1.26 -19.83
CA LYS A 69 -10.11 2.44 -19.95
C LYS A 69 -11.32 2.25 -19.05
N VAL A 70 -11.46 3.11 -18.04
CA VAL A 70 -12.72 3.21 -17.30
C VAL A 70 -13.68 4.04 -18.12
N PHE A 71 -14.83 3.47 -18.43
CA PHE A 71 -15.93 4.16 -19.09
C PHE A 71 -16.93 4.61 -18.02
N SER A 72 -17.04 5.92 -17.83
CA SER A 72 -18.19 6.54 -17.15
C SER A 72 -19.07 7.21 -18.21
N GLU A 73 -20.35 7.43 -17.93
CA GLU A 73 -21.43 7.76 -18.88
C GLU A 73 -21.12 8.84 -19.94
N ASN A 74 -20.07 9.66 -19.79
CA ASN A 74 -19.60 10.58 -20.84
C ASN A 74 -18.07 10.78 -20.96
N ARG A 75 -17.21 9.96 -20.33
CA ARG A 75 -15.74 10.09 -20.44
C ARG A 75 -15.05 8.73 -20.40
N SER A 76 -14.10 8.53 -21.32
CA SER A 76 -13.07 7.50 -21.18
C SER A 76 -11.85 8.12 -20.54
N SER A 77 -11.40 7.59 -19.40
CA SER A 77 -10.12 7.95 -18.81
C SER A 77 -9.22 6.73 -18.76
N THR A 78 -7.99 6.90 -19.23
CA THR A 78 -6.93 5.92 -19.05
C THR A 78 -6.62 5.82 -17.56
N VAL A 79 -6.72 4.62 -16.99
CA VAL A 79 -6.28 4.41 -15.60
C VAL A 79 -4.76 4.44 -15.58
N ASP A 80 -4.22 5.37 -14.80
CA ASP A 80 -2.78 5.54 -14.60
C ASP A 80 -2.26 4.38 -13.75
N LEU A 81 -2.00 3.20 -14.32
CA LEU A 81 -1.49 2.02 -13.61
C LEU A 81 -0.06 2.19 -13.06
N PHE A 82 0.57 3.36 -13.25
CA PHE A 82 1.95 3.61 -12.85
C PHE A 82 2.13 3.64 -11.33
N HIS A 83 1.04 3.66 -10.57
CA HIS A 83 1.08 3.56 -9.12
C HIS A 83 1.29 2.13 -8.63
N LEU A 84 1.11 1.10 -9.46
CA LEU A 84 1.18 -0.31 -9.05
C LEU A 84 2.62 -0.85 -9.01
N TYR A 85 2.94 -1.54 -7.92
CA TYR A 85 4.23 -2.19 -7.72
C TYR A 85 4.05 -3.62 -7.20
N SER A 86 4.85 -4.55 -7.74
CA SER A 86 4.82 -5.98 -7.39
C SER A 86 6.25 -6.49 -7.19
N GLU A 87 6.56 -7.17 -6.08
CA GLU A 87 7.94 -7.60 -5.75
C GLU A 87 8.10 -8.73 -4.75
N GLU A 88 9.33 -9.24 -4.58
CA GLU A 88 9.80 -10.02 -3.42
C GLU A 88 10.62 -9.12 -2.44
N LEU A 89 10.65 -9.46 -1.15
CA LEU A 89 11.53 -8.84 -0.15
C LEU A 89 12.98 -9.29 -0.39
N GLU A 90 13.91 -8.34 -0.31
CA GLU A 90 15.34 -8.61 -0.56
C GLU A 90 15.93 -9.64 0.43
N ASP A 91 15.41 -9.67 1.66
CA ASP A 91 15.90 -10.50 2.75
C ASP A 91 15.09 -11.79 2.97
N GLU A 92 14.03 -12.05 2.19
CA GLU A 92 13.12 -13.16 2.43
C GLU A 92 12.63 -13.84 1.14
N ARG A 93 13.03 -15.10 0.93
CA ARG A 93 12.58 -15.90 -0.22
C ARG A 93 11.10 -16.26 -0.10
N CYS A 94 10.41 -16.32 -1.24
CA CYS A 94 8.96 -16.61 -1.33
C CYS A 94 8.07 -15.56 -0.65
N SER A 95 8.59 -14.37 -0.38
CA SER A 95 7.78 -13.23 -0.01
C SER A 95 7.21 -12.58 -1.27
N SER A 96 6.08 -11.89 -1.13
CA SER A 96 5.58 -11.03 -2.20
C SER A 96 5.00 -9.75 -1.65
N CYS A 97 4.99 -8.71 -2.45
CA CYS A 97 4.36 -7.44 -2.12
C CYS A 97 3.53 -6.98 -3.31
N HIS A 98 2.28 -6.58 -3.05
CA HIS A 98 1.44 -5.89 -4.01
C HIS A 98 1.06 -4.54 -3.39
N SER A 99 1.40 -3.46 -4.07
CA SER A 99 1.32 -2.14 -3.45
C SER A 99 1.07 -1.02 -4.44
N THR A 100 0.71 0.13 -3.88
CA THR A 100 0.50 1.38 -4.57
C THR A 100 1.38 2.47 -4.00
N VAL A 101 1.89 3.36 -4.85
CA VAL A 101 2.52 4.61 -4.42
C VAL A 101 1.81 5.80 -5.05
N ILE A 102 1.14 6.60 -4.22
CA ILE A 102 0.37 7.77 -4.67
C ILE A 102 0.79 8.97 -3.82
N GLN A 103 1.27 10.05 -4.46
CA GLN A 103 1.72 11.27 -3.76
C GLN A 103 2.69 10.97 -2.58
N GLY A 104 3.60 10.02 -2.80
CA GLY A 104 4.59 9.62 -1.79
C GLY A 104 4.01 8.81 -0.63
N GLN A 105 2.77 8.34 -0.72
CA GLN A 105 2.15 7.42 0.22
C GLN A 105 2.23 6.00 -0.34
N PHE A 106 2.88 5.11 0.41
CA PHE A 106 2.88 3.67 0.15
C PHE A 106 1.70 3.01 0.86
N GLU A 107 0.93 2.18 0.15
CA GLU A 107 -0.15 1.36 0.70
C GLU A 107 -0.13 0.00 0.00
N GLY A 108 -0.35 -1.10 0.71
CA GLY A 108 -0.30 -2.42 0.10
C GLY A 108 -0.20 -3.57 1.09
N SER A 109 -0.12 -4.77 0.51
CA SER A 109 0.02 -6.04 1.22
C SER A 109 1.44 -6.57 1.04
N VAL A 110 2.04 -7.06 2.13
CA VAL A 110 3.37 -7.66 2.17
C VAL A 110 3.23 -9.08 2.74
N LEU A 111 3.26 -10.07 1.86
CA LEU A 111 3.30 -11.49 2.20
C LEU A 111 4.71 -11.89 2.61
N THR A 112 4.81 -12.54 3.76
CA THR A 112 6.04 -13.05 4.36
C THR A 112 5.82 -14.49 4.81
N THR A 113 6.88 -15.19 5.19
CA THR A 113 6.80 -16.53 5.79
C THR A 113 6.11 -16.52 7.14
N SER A 114 6.12 -15.40 7.86
CA SER A 114 5.42 -15.23 9.12
C SER A 114 3.96 -14.77 8.97
N GLY A 115 3.49 -14.59 7.74
CA GLY A 115 2.13 -14.14 7.42
C GLY A 115 2.10 -12.86 6.61
N THR A 116 0.91 -12.27 6.48
CA THR A 116 0.66 -11.10 5.63
C THR A 116 0.58 -9.84 6.49
N TYR A 117 1.30 -8.79 6.09
CA TYR A 117 1.22 -7.47 6.70
C TYR A 117 0.52 -6.50 5.76
N GLN A 118 -0.42 -5.73 6.30
CA GLN A 118 -1.11 -4.67 5.56
C GLN A 118 -0.55 -3.31 5.95
N VAL A 119 -0.39 -2.43 4.97
CA VAL A 119 0.00 -1.04 5.16
C VAL A 119 -1.08 -0.12 4.61
N GLU A 120 -1.67 0.69 5.48
CA GLU A 120 -2.79 1.57 5.17
C GLU A 120 -2.55 3.00 5.67
N ALA A 121 -3.18 3.97 5.04
CA ALA A 121 -3.07 5.35 5.47
C ALA A 121 -3.83 5.60 6.79
N ILE A 122 -3.17 6.26 7.76
CA ILE A 122 -3.75 6.44 9.11
C ILE A 122 -5.03 7.28 9.10
N HIS A 123 -5.18 8.17 8.12
CA HIS A 123 -6.34 9.05 8.00
C HIS A 123 -7.65 8.29 7.73
N ARG A 124 -7.57 7.02 7.32
CA ARG A 124 -8.73 6.11 7.23
C ARG A 124 -9.39 5.87 8.59
N TYR A 125 -8.62 5.99 9.67
CA TYR A 125 -9.07 5.65 11.02
C TYR A 125 -9.08 6.83 11.99
N THR A 126 -8.46 7.95 11.65
CA THR A 126 -8.52 9.15 12.50
C THR A 126 -8.38 10.41 11.68
N SER A 127 -9.09 11.46 12.09
CA SER A 127 -8.93 12.80 11.53
C SER A 127 -8.02 13.67 12.40
N GLN A 128 -7.50 13.12 13.50
CA GLN A 128 -6.56 13.83 14.36
C GLN A 128 -5.18 13.89 13.70
N PRO A 129 -4.43 14.99 13.91
CA PRO A 129 -3.03 15.05 13.48
C PRO A 129 -2.23 13.89 14.05
N SER A 130 -1.39 13.27 13.23
CA SER A 130 -0.51 12.18 13.61
C SER A 130 0.90 12.45 13.12
N GLN A 131 1.89 11.95 13.87
CA GLN A 131 3.30 11.94 13.44
C GLN A 131 3.56 10.85 12.39
N HIS A 132 2.67 9.87 12.29
CA HIS A 132 2.71 8.79 11.31
C HIS A 132 1.72 9.08 10.20
N HIS A 133 2.09 8.75 8.96
CA HIS A 133 1.18 8.88 7.81
C HIS A 133 0.46 7.58 7.49
N SER A 134 0.96 6.46 8.00
CA SER A 134 0.42 5.11 7.80
C SER A 134 0.44 4.31 9.08
N ILE A 135 -0.32 3.22 9.06
CA ILE A 135 -0.19 2.11 10.01
C ILE A 135 0.23 0.85 9.26
N ILE A 136 0.88 -0.06 9.98
CA ILE A 136 1.14 -1.43 9.55
C ILE A 136 0.67 -2.40 10.62
N TYR A 137 0.03 -3.48 10.20
CA TYR A 137 -0.50 -4.51 11.08
C TYR A 137 -0.43 -5.89 10.42
N HIS A 138 -0.42 -6.94 11.22
CA HIS A 138 -0.51 -8.31 10.74
C HIS A 138 -1.98 -8.66 10.43
N GLU A 139 -2.28 -9.35 9.34
CA GLU A 139 -3.65 -9.60 8.90
C GLU A 139 -4.49 -10.34 9.97
N ASP A 140 -3.87 -11.24 10.74
CA ASP A 140 -4.54 -11.96 11.83
C ASP A 140 -4.93 -11.07 13.03
N ASP A 141 -4.35 -9.87 13.14
CA ASP A 141 -4.64 -8.90 14.20
C ASP A 141 -5.84 -8.00 13.87
N MET A 142 -6.49 -8.23 12.71
CA MET A 142 -7.76 -7.61 12.36
C MET A 142 -8.94 -8.39 12.95
N ASP A 143 -9.82 -7.71 13.70
CA ASP A 143 -11.11 -8.28 14.14
C ASP A 143 -11.93 -8.63 12.89
N LYS A 144 -12.25 -9.93 12.77
CA LYS A 144 -12.98 -10.51 11.64
C LYS A 144 -14.29 -9.81 11.33
N ARG A 145 -14.90 -9.12 12.32
CA ARG A 145 -16.12 -8.32 12.14
C ARG A 145 -15.91 -7.07 11.27
N ILE A 146 -14.69 -6.54 11.17
CA ILE A 146 -14.35 -5.43 10.25
C ILE A 146 -14.15 -5.94 8.82
N VAL A 147 -13.55 -7.13 8.65
CA VAL A 147 -13.36 -7.78 7.35
C VAL A 147 -14.70 -8.03 6.65
N GLU A 148 -15.69 -8.58 7.39
CA GLU A 148 -17.04 -8.82 6.86
C GLU A 148 -17.73 -7.52 6.40
N HIS A 149 -17.51 -6.42 7.12
CA HIS A 149 -18.07 -5.12 6.75
C HIS A 149 -17.40 -4.54 5.49
N LEU A 150 -16.06 -4.58 5.40
CA LEU A 150 -15.33 -4.13 4.22
C LEU A 150 -15.67 -4.97 2.96
N MET A 151 -15.78 -6.29 3.11
CA MET A 151 -16.22 -7.18 2.02
C MET A 151 -17.67 -6.90 1.60
N SER A 152 -18.54 -6.50 2.53
CA SER A 152 -19.94 -6.13 2.20
C SER A 152 -20.07 -4.79 1.44
N VAL A 153 -19.05 -3.92 1.53
CA VAL A 153 -19.02 -2.62 0.86
C VAL A 153 -18.34 -2.72 -0.52
N LEU A 154 -17.36 -3.61 -0.69
CA LEU A 154 -16.64 -3.81 -1.96
C LEU A 154 -17.37 -4.72 -2.96
N LEU A 155 -18.39 -5.49 -2.52
CA LEU A 155 -19.22 -6.36 -3.37
C LEU A 155 -20.58 -5.74 -3.75
N LYS A 156 -20.73 -4.42 -3.62
CA LYS A 156 -21.92 -3.67 -4.06
C LYS A 156 -21.61 -2.69 -5.18
#